data_AF-A0A103R3S0-F1
#
_entry.id   AF-A0A103R3S0-F1
#
_cell.length_a   1.000
_cell.length_b   1.000
_cell.length_c   1.000
_cell.angle_alpha   90.00
_cell.angle_beta   90.00
_cell.angle_gamma   90.00
#
_symmetry.space_group_name_H-M   'P 1'
#
loop_
_entity.id
_entity.type
_entity.pdbx_description
1 polymer ?
#
loop_
_entity_poly.entity_id
_entity_poly.type
_entity_poly.pdbx_seq_one_letter_code
_entity_poly.pdbx_strand_id
1 'polypeptide(L)'
;MKFEVRTAITPAARCNCSLCRRKGALMSPMFDGHALRILAGRDALTVYQFNTRVAKHYFCKHCGIYPFHQTRKDPACWRVNLGCLDGVDAYALDASVSDGASLSVVEDA
;
A
#
# COMPACT_ATOMS: atom_id res chain seq x y z
N MET A 1 0.37 -15.87 -0.08
CA MET A 1 1.06 -15.13 1.01
C MET A 1 0.04 -14.87 2.11
N LYS A 2 0.44 -15.01 3.37
CA LYS A 2 -0.41 -14.73 4.55
C LYS A 2 0.31 -13.73 5.46
N PHE A 3 -0.42 -12.77 6.00
CA PHE A 3 0.11 -11.78 6.94
C PHE A 3 -0.94 -11.41 7.98
N GLU A 4 -0.52 -10.77 9.05
CA GLU A 4 -1.37 -10.11 10.02
C GLU A 4 -0.89 -8.68 10.23
N VAL A 5 -1.82 -7.78 10.56
CA VAL A 5 -1.49 -6.38 10.83
C VAL A 5 -2.41 -5.81 11.91
N ARG A 6 -1.84 -5.03 12.83
CA ARG A 6 -2.60 -4.23 13.81
C ARG A 6 -2.62 -2.78 13.37
N THR A 7 -3.73 -2.33 12.81
CA THR A 7 -3.88 -0.94 12.34
C THR A 7 -5.34 -0.51 12.39
N ALA A 8 -5.59 0.80 12.40
CA ALA A 8 -6.90 1.34 12.12
C ALA A 8 -7.25 1.12 10.63
N ILE A 9 -8.54 1.05 10.31
CA ILE A 9 -9.03 0.98 8.93
C ILE A 9 -9.50 2.34 8.39
N THR A 10 -9.68 3.33 9.27
CA THR A 10 -10.05 4.71 8.94
C THR A 10 -9.11 5.73 9.60
N PRO A 11 -8.86 6.90 8.99
CA PRO A 11 -9.33 7.31 7.67
C PRO A 11 -8.68 6.50 6.53
N ALA A 12 -9.50 5.94 5.64
CA ALA A 12 -9.02 5.25 4.46
C ALA A 12 -8.71 6.27 3.36
N ALA A 13 -7.69 5.99 2.53
CA ALA A 13 -7.40 6.87 1.41
C ALA A 13 -6.88 6.13 0.18
N ARG A 14 -7.20 6.69 -0.98
CA ARG A 14 -6.57 6.41 -2.26
C ARG A 14 -5.54 7.48 -2.58
N CYS A 15 -4.70 7.24 -3.58
CA CYS A 15 -3.74 8.21 -4.10
C CYS A 15 -3.88 8.27 -5.62
N ASN A 16 -3.88 9.49 -6.17
CA ASN A 16 -4.06 9.73 -7.61
C ASN A 16 -2.73 9.69 -8.41
N CYS A 17 -1.58 9.40 -7.79
CA CYS A 17 -0.32 9.34 -8.52
C CYS A 17 -0.35 8.26 -9.60
N SER A 18 0.55 8.37 -10.58
CA SER A 18 0.59 7.49 -11.76
C SER A 18 0.59 5.99 -11.42
N LEU A 19 1.27 5.56 -10.35
CA LEU A 19 1.25 4.17 -9.89
C LEU A 19 -0.05 3.83 -9.15
N CYS A 20 -0.46 4.67 -8.18
CA CYS A 20 -1.55 4.35 -7.27
C CYS A 20 -2.91 4.32 -7.97
N ARG A 21 -3.14 5.20 -8.95
CA ARG A 21 -4.37 5.18 -9.76
C ARG A 21 -4.53 3.89 -10.56
N ARG A 22 -3.42 3.26 -10.96
CA ARG A 22 -3.41 1.96 -11.68
C ARG A 22 -3.59 0.78 -10.74
N LYS A 23 -3.09 0.88 -9.50
CA LYS A 23 -3.30 -0.14 -8.46
C LYS A 23 -4.75 -0.17 -7.95
N GLY A 24 -5.41 0.99 -7.89
CA GLY A 24 -6.81 1.10 -7.43
C GLY A 24 -7.05 0.76 -5.95
N ALA A 25 -6.00 0.46 -5.18
CA ALA A 25 -6.11 -0.03 -3.81
C ALA A 25 -6.61 1.05 -2.84
N LEU A 26 -7.54 0.68 -1.97
CA LEU A 26 -7.91 1.48 -0.81
C LEU A 26 -6.95 1.17 0.34
N MET A 27 -6.24 2.18 0.82
CA MET A 27 -5.15 2.00 1.78
C MET A 27 -5.55 2.46 3.18
N SER A 28 -5.15 1.70 4.21
CA SER A 28 -5.26 2.07 5.63
C SER A 28 -4.59 3.42 5.93
N PRO A 29 -4.82 4.03 7.11
CA PRO A 29 -3.89 4.97 7.71
C PRO A 29 -2.45 4.44 7.76
N MET A 30 -1.50 5.35 7.94
CA MET A 30 -0.10 5.00 8.19
C MET A 30 0.02 4.34 9.57
N PHE A 31 0.81 3.26 9.64
CA PHE A 31 1.11 2.56 10.87
C PHE A 31 2.60 2.18 10.93
N ASP A 32 3.09 1.87 12.12
CA ASP A 32 4.49 1.47 12.34
C ASP A 32 4.76 0.05 11.78
N GLY A 33 5.92 -0.15 11.14
CA GLY A 33 6.29 -1.42 10.52
C GLY A 33 6.26 -2.63 11.45
N HIS A 34 6.47 -2.46 12.75
CA HIS A 34 6.39 -3.51 13.76
C HIS A 34 4.97 -4.09 13.92
N ALA A 35 3.95 -3.35 13.48
CA ALA A 35 2.56 -3.80 13.54
C ALA A 35 2.18 -4.78 12.42
N LEU A 36 3.07 -5.04 11.44
CA LEU A 36 2.86 -5.95 10.32
C LEU A 36 3.78 -7.17 10.43
N ARG A 37 3.19 -8.37 10.37
CA ARG A 37 3.95 -9.62 10.40
C ARG A 37 3.56 -10.53 9.24
N ILE A 38 4.56 -10.98 8.48
CA ILE A 38 4.37 -11.98 7.41
C ILE A 38 4.33 -13.36 8.06
N LEU A 39 3.25 -14.09 7.85
CA LEU A 39 3.03 -15.42 8.41
C LEU A 39 3.45 -16.53 7.45
N ALA A 40 3.31 -16.32 6.13
CA ALA A 40 3.72 -17.30 5.10
C ALA A 40 3.92 -16.66 3.72
N GLY A 41 4.78 -17.28 2.90
CA GLY A 41 5.02 -16.90 1.50
C GLY A 41 5.86 -15.63 1.33
N ARG A 42 6.89 -15.45 2.16
CA ARG A 42 7.81 -14.30 2.09
C ARG A 42 8.68 -14.30 0.83
N ASP A 43 9.01 -15.49 0.34
CA ASP A 43 9.74 -15.77 -0.90
C ASP A 43 8.94 -15.43 -2.17
N ALA A 44 7.61 -15.41 -2.07
CA ALA A 44 6.71 -14.96 -3.14
C ALA A 44 6.56 -13.44 -3.20
N LEU A 45 7.05 -12.70 -2.19
CA LEU A 45 6.92 -11.25 -2.10
C LEU A 45 8.03 -10.57 -2.88
N THR A 46 7.65 -9.70 -3.82
CA THR A 46 8.54 -8.89 -4.63
C THR A 46 8.33 -7.41 -4.32
N VAL A 47 9.40 -6.63 -4.37
CA VAL A 47 9.36 -5.19 -4.16
C VAL A 47 9.44 -4.46 -5.49
N TYR A 48 8.58 -3.46 -5.66
CA TYR A 48 8.65 -2.49 -6.75
C TYR A 48 8.94 -1.09 -6.19
N GLN A 49 9.92 -0.42 -6.79
CA GLN A 49 10.33 0.95 -6.45
C GLN A 49 10.41 1.76 -7.75
N PHE A 50 9.93 2.99 -7.72
CA PHE A 50 9.91 3.90 -8.87
C PHE A 50 10.17 5.34 -8.42
N ASN A 51 10.34 6.26 -9.38
CA ASN A 51 10.55 7.68 -9.10
C ASN A 51 11.75 7.85 -8.13
N THR A 52 11.57 8.51 -6.98
CA THR A 52 12.61 8.66 -5.92
C THR A 52 13.14 7.36 -5.32
N ARG A 53 12.54 6.19 -5.64
CA ARG A 53 12.88 4.88 -5.08
C ARG A 53 12.78 4.78 -3.55
N VAL A 54 12.12 5.71 -2.87
CA VAL A 54 11.92 5.68 -1.41
C VAL A 54 10.81 4.70 -1.00
N ALA A 55 9.62 4.81 -1.59
CA ALA A 55 8.51 3.91 -1.30
C ALA A 55 8.81 2.49 -1.81
N LYS A 56 8.52 1.48 -0.99
CA LYS A 56 8.66 0.06 -1.35
C LYS A 56 7.30 -0.59 -1.45
N HIS A 57 6.83 -0.80 -2.68
CA HIS A 57 5.53 -1.42 -2.95
C HIS A 57 5.68 -2.93 -3.07
N TYR A 58 5.15 -3.68 -2.13
CA TYR A 58 5.27 -5.14 -2.13
C TYR A 58 4.11 -5.80 -2.84
N PHE A 59 4.36 -6.82 -3.66
CA PHE A 59 3.33 -7.59 -4.36
C PHE A 59 3.72 -9.06 -4.48
N CYS A 60 2.74 -9.94 -4.65
CA CYS A 60 3.00 -11.36 -4.90
C CYS A 60 3.41 -11.58 -6.35
N LYS A 61 4.58 -12.21 -6.59
CA LYS A 61 5.08 -12.52 -7.93
C LYS A 61 4.25 -13.55 -8.70
N HIS A 62 3.41 -14.32 -8.00
CA HIS A 62 2.60 -15.37 -8.61
C HIS A 62 1.18 -14.91 -8.99
N CYS A 63 0.54 -14.07 -8.16
CA CYS A 63 -0.84 -13.63 -8.40
C CYS A 63 -1.00 -12.11 -8.58
N GLY A 64 0.07 -11.32 -8.46
CA GLY A 64 0.05 -9.87 -8.66
C GLY A 64 -0.56 -9.05 -7.52
N ILE A 65 -1.16 -9.68 -6.50
CA ILE A 65 -1.80 -8.97 -5.38
C ILE A 65 -0.80 -8.07 -4.65
N TYR A 66 -1.21 -6.83 -4.41
CA TYR A 66 -0.48 -5.76 -3.72
C TYR A 66 -1.02 -5.60 -2.28
N PRO A 67 -0.44 -6.29 -1.27
CA PRO A 67 -0.95 -6.27 0.09
C PRO A 67 -0.56 -5.03 0.89
N PHE A 68 0.64 -4.48 0.74
CA PHE A 68 1.12 -3.35 1.55
C PHE A 68 2.32 -2.65 0.92
N HIS A 69 2.68 -1.49 1.47
CA HIS A 69 3.92 -0.79 1.12
C HIS A 69 4.50 -0.01 2.29
N GLN A 70 5.82 0.18 2.26
CA GLN A 70 6.52 1.20 3.03
C GLN A 70 6.34 2.54 2.31
N THR A 71 5.91 3.59 3.02
CA THR A 71 5.50 4.84 2.38
C THR A 71 6.68 5.70 1.92
N ARG A 72 6.44 6.60 0.96
CA ARG A 72 7.40 7.64 0.58
C ARG A 72 7.48 8.76 1.62
N LYS A 73 6.34 9.11 2.24
CA LYS A 73 6.21 10.27 3.14
C LYS A 73 7.00 10.07 4.43
N ASP A 74 6.95 8.86 4.96
CA ASP A 74 7.72 8.44 6.11
C ASP A 74 8.19 6.98 5.90
N PRO A 75 9.50 6.74 5.74
CA PRO A 75 10.07 5.41 5.61
C PRO A 75 9.86 4.51 6.84
N ALA A 76 9.58 5.05 8.03
CA ALA A 76 9.23 4.23 9.19
C ALA A 76 7.79 3.68 9.09
N CYS A 77 6.93 4.34 8.32
CA CYS A 77 5.53 4.00 8.20
C CYS A 77 5.19 3.09 7.02
N TRP A 78 4.14 2.31 7.22
CA TRP A 78 3.58 1.36 6.28
C TRP A 78 2.08 1.61 6.11
N ARG A 79 1.52 1.12 5.00
CA ARG A 79 0.08 1.07 4.76
C ARG A 79 -0.29 -0.26 4.14
N VAL A 80 -1.47 -0.79 4.51
CA VAL A 80 -2.02 -2.04 4.00
C VAL A 80 -3.19 -1.76 3.07
N ASN A 81 -3.30 -2.55 2.01
CA ASN A 81 -4.46 -2.59 1.14
C ASN A 81 -5.62 -3.23 1.91
N LEU A 82 -6.66 -2.45 2.20
CA LEU A 82 -7.80 -2.91 3.00
C LEU A 82 -8.57 -4.05 2.33
N GLY A 83 -8.53 -4.15 1.00
CA GLY A 83 -9.12 -5.28 0.27
C GLY A 83 -8.38 -6.61 0.46
N CYS A 84 -7.25 -6.62 1.18
CA CYS A 84 -6.52 -7.84 1.55
C CYS A 84 -6.77 -8.27 3.00
N LEU A 85 -7.66 -7.59 3.73
CA LEU A 85 -7.98 -7.91 5.12
C LEU A 85 -9.29 -8.70 5.21
N ASP A 86 -9.23 -9.85 5.87
CA ASP A 86 -10.43 -10.64 6.15
C ASP A 86 -11.38 -9.86 7.08
N GLY A 87 -12.69 -9.92 6.78
CA GLY A 87 -13.73 -9.24 7.56
C GLY A 87 -13.83 -7.73 7.34
N VAL A 88 -13.08 -7.16 6.38
CA VAL A 88 -13.18 -5.74 6.00
C VAL A 88 -13.81 -5.63 4.62
N ASP A 89 -14.98 -5.00 4.53
CA ASP A 89 -15.55 -4.58 3.25
C ASP A 89 -14.96 -3.22 2.85
N ALA A 90 -13.95 -3.24 1.98
CA ALA A 90 -13.29 -2.04 1.51
C ALA A 90 -14.17 -1.16 0.59
N TYR A 91 -15.28 -1.68 0.05
CA TYR A 91 -16.20 -0.89 -0.77
C TYR A 91 -17.21 -0.10 0.05
N ALA A 92 -17.47 -0.52 1.29
CA ALA A 92 -18.35 0.18 2.23
C ALA A 92 -17.66 1.35 2.96
N LEU A 93 -16.35 1.54 2.80
CA LEU A 93 -15.58 2.57 3.49
C LEU A 93 -15.49 3.87 2.66
N ASP A 94 -15.76 4.99 3.32
CA ASP A 94 -15.45 6.32 2.78
C ASP A 94 -13.93 6.49 2.59
N ALA A 95 -13.56 7.12 1.47
CA ALA A 95 -12.17 7.25 1.07
C ALA A 95 -11.86 8.66 0.59
N SER A 96 -10.86 9.29 1.22
CA SER A 96 -10.25 10.50 0.65
C SER A 96 -9.30 10.14 -0.49
N VAL A 97 -8.98 11.13 -1.34
CA VAL A 97 -7.96 10.99 -2.37
C VAL A 97 -6.81 11.94 -2.04
N SER A 98 -5.64 11.38 -1.77
CA SER A 98 -4.41 12.18 -1.63
C SER A 98 -3.91 12.59 -3.01
N ASP A 99 -3.52 13.86 -3.15
CA ASP A 99 -2.86 14.36 -4.35
C ASP A 99 -1.38 13.94 -4.38
N GLY A 100 -1.14 12.71 -4.85
CA GLY A 100 0.20 12.20 -5.09
C GLY A 100 0.72 12.48 -6.50
N ALA A 101 -0.12 12.94 -7.43
CA ALA A 101 0.29 13.29 -8.78
C ALA A 101 1.27 14.48 -8.76
N SER A 102 1.01 15.48 -7.92
CA SER A 102 1.90 16.64 -7.70
C SER A 102 3.26 16.29 -7.06
N LEU A 103 3.46 15.04 -6.61
CA LEU A 103 4.70 14.61 -5.95
C LEU A 103 5.67 13.87 -6.89
N SER A 104 5.37 13.74 -8.18
CA SER A 104 6.29 13.16 -9.16
C SER A 104 7.52 14.08 -9.34
N VAL A 105 8.72 13.50 -9.41
CA VAL A 105 9.94 14.26 -9.79
C VAL A 105 10.51 13.82 -11.13
N VAL A 106 9.77 12.96 -11.83
CA VAL A 106 10.01 12.62 -13.23
C VAL A 106 8.85 13.24 -14.02
N GLU A 107 9.21 14.01 -15.05
CA GLU A 107 8.25 14.53 -16.04
C GLU A 107 7.59 13.34 -16.76
N ASP A 108 6.32 13.49 -17.12
CA ASP A 108 5.52 12.43 -17.72
C ASP A 108 6.21 11.87 -18.97
N ALA A 109 6.35 10.54 -19.04
CA ALA A 109 6.69 9.80 -20.25
C ALA A 109 5.43 9.48 -21.06
#